data_AF-A0A522T6B5-F1
#
_entry.id   AF-A0A522T6B5-F1
#
_cell.length_a   1.000
_cell.length_b   1.000
_cell.length_c   1.000
_cell.angle_alpha   90.00
_cell.angle_beta   90.00
_cell.angle_gamma   90.00
#
_symmetry.space_group_name_H-M   'P 1'
#
loop_
_entity.id
_entity.type
_entity.pdbx_description
1 polymer ?
#
loop_
_entity_poly.entity_id
_entity_poly.type
_entity_poly.pdbx_seq_one_letter_code
_entity_poly.pdbx_strand_id
1 'polypeptide(L)'
;MLIEQLLQRVRTEGDWESWLEFFLAGISETAEQAAATAAAILQLLEEDRAKLSGLGRTRLSALHVHSALQKAPIFSIPEIEQRTGLVYPTVARAVANMTRLGMVQRFGDSNMPMLFAYQQYLDLLQEGTEPLPR
;
A
#
# COMPACT_ATOMS: atom_id res chain seq x y z
N MET A 1 8.48 -15.66 -22.02
CA MET A 1 8.91 -16.63 -23.04
C MET A 1 8.10 -17.92 -22.95
N LEU A 2 7.75 -18.39 -21.74
CA LEU A 2 6.92 -19.57 -21.51
C LEU A 2 5.48 -19.47 -22.08
N ILE A 3 4.81 -18.32 -21.87
CA ILE A 3 3.45 -18.07 -22.39
C ILE A 3 3.38 -18.18 -23.92
N GLU A 4 4.36 -17.57 -24.60
CA GLU A 4 4.46 -17.61 -26.07
C GLU A 4 4.65 -19.05 -26.57
N GLN A 5 5.45 -19.86 -25.89
CA GLN A 5 5.67 -21.26 -26.25
C GLN A 5 4.43 -22.13 -26.01
N LEU A 6 3.71 -21.91 -24.92
CA LEU A 6 2.46 -22.63 -24.63
C LEU A 6 1.37 -22.27 -25.65
N LEU A 7 1.22 -21.00 -26.00
CA LEU A 7 0.29 -20.56 -27.05
C LEU A 7 0.68 -21.07 -28.43
N GLN A 8 1.98 -21.15 -28.74
CA GLN A 8 2.49 -21.74 -29.97
C GLN A 8 2.12 -23.24 -30.04
N ARG A 9 2.29 -24.00 -28.96
CA ARG A 9 1.92 -25.42 -28.88
C ARG A 9 0.42 -25.66 -28.99
N VAL A 10 -0.41 -24.83 -28.37
CA VAL A 10 -1.87 -24.87 -28.59
C VAL A 10 -2.18 -24.73 -30.08
N ARG A 11 -1.50 -23.81 -30.77
CA ARG A 11 -1.71 -23.53 -32.20
C ARG A 11 -1.20 -24.65 -33.12
N THR A 12 -0.10 -25.30 -32.79
CA THR A 12 0.53 -26.32 -33.64
C THR A 12 0.13 -27.76 -33.31
N GLU A 13 -0.15 -28.05 -32.03
CA GLU A 13 -0.32 -29.41 -31.50
C GLU A 13 -1.69 -29.61 -30.83
N GLY A 14 -2.47 -28.54 -30.60
CA GLY A 14 -3.81 -28.64 -29.99
C GLY A 14 -3.80 -28.88 -28.48
N ASP A 15 -2.67 -28.66 -27.81
CA ASP A 15 -2.44 -28.91 -26.37
C ASP A 15 -3.09 -27.84 -25.46
N TRP A 16 -4.42 -27.79 -25.48
CA TRP A 16 -5.23 -26.87 -24.67
C TRP A 16 -5.17 -27.19 -23.17
N GLU A 17 -4.92 -28.45 -22.82
CA GLU A 17 -4.88 -28.91 -21.43
C GLU A 17 -3.69 -28.28 -20.69
N SER A 18 -2.48 -28.38 -21.24
CA SER A 18 -1.28 -27.77 -20.64
C SER A 18 -1.35 -26.25 -20.55
N TRP A 19 -2.02 -25.59 -21.51
CA TRP A 19 -2.22 -24.14 -21.47
C TRP A 19 -3.24 -23.72 -20.41
N LEU A 20 -4.36 -24.46 -20.27
CA LEU A 20 -5.36 -24.19 -19.25
C LEU A 20 -4.82 -24.42 -17.84
N GLU A 21 -4.07 -25.51 -17.61
CA GLU A 21 -3.41 -25.76 -16.32
C GLU A 21 -2.45 -24.64 -15.94
N PHE A 22 -1.60 -24.20 -16.87
CA PHE A 22 -0.68 -23.08 -16.63
C PHE A 22 -1.43 -21.77 -16.33
N PHE A 23 -2.48 -21.46 -17.09
CA PHE A 23 -3.24 -20.22 -16.91
C PHE A 23 -3.99 -20.21 -15.57
N LEU A 24 -4.63 -21.32 -15.21
CA LEU A 24 -5.34 -21.46 -13.94
C LEU A 24 -4.39 -21.43 -12.74
N ALA A 25 -3.19 -22.03 -12.86
CA ALA A 25 -2.16 -21.93 -11.84
C ALA A 25 -1.72 -20.49 -11.62
N GLY A 26 -1.44 -19.74 -12.69
CA GLY A 26 -1.07 -18.33 -12.60
C GLY A 26 -2.18 -17.44 -12.02
N ILE A 27 -3.45 -17.74 -12.32
CA ILE A 27 -4.60 -17.08 -11.69
C ILE A 27 -4.64 -17.37 -10.19
N SER A 28 -4.51 -18.63 -9.78
CA SER A 28 -4.54 -19.03 -8.36
C SER A 28 -3.44 -18.32 -7.59
N GLU A 29 -2.21 -18.35 -8.12
CA GLU A 29 -1.04 -17.72 -7.50
C GLU A 29 -1.23 -16.20 -7.34
N THR A 30 -1.67 -15.51 -8.39
CA THR A 30 -1.91 -14.06 -8.33
C THR A 30 -3.04 -13.71 -7.36
N ALA A 31 -4.10 -14.51 -7.32
CA ALA A 31 -5.22 -14.31 -6.40
C ALA A 31 -4.82 -14.54 -4.93
N GLU A 32 -4.01 -15.58 -4.66
CA GLU A 32 -3.46 -15.87 -3.35
C GLU A 32 -2.52 -14.75 -2.88
N GLN A 33 -1.63 -14.26 -3.75
CA GLN A 33 -0.76 -13.13 -3.47
C GLN A 33 -1.56 -11.86 -3.14
N ALA A 34 -2.55 -11.51 -3.98
CA ALA A 34 -3.40 -10.34 -3.73
C ALA A 34 -4.17 -10.44 -2.41
N ALA A 35 -4.69 -11.63 -2.08
CA ALA A 35 -5.39 -11.88 -0.81
C ALA A 35 -4.44 -11.77 0.40
N ALA A 36 -3.23 -12.31 0.29
CA ALA A 36 -2.20 -12.22 1.33
C ALA A 36 -1.77 -10.76 1.58
N THR A 37 -1.51 -10.00 0.51
CA THR A 37 -1.18 -8.57 0.60
C THR A 37 -2.31 -7.77 1.25
N ALA A 38 -3.57 -8.01 0.86
CA ALA A 38 -4.71 -7.35 1.47
C ALA A 38 -4.82 -7.64 2.98
N ALA A 39 -4.59 -8.89 3.39
CA ALA A 39 -4.57 -9.28 4.79
C ALA A 39 -3.44 -8.58 5.58
N ALA A 40 -2.24 -8.53 5.01
CA ALA A 40 -1.10 -7.83 5.61
C ALA A 40 -1.36 -6.33 5.78
N ILE A 41 -1.97 -5.68 4.78
CA ILE A 41 -2.37 -4.27 4.88
C ILE A 41 -3.38 -4.06 6.02
N LEU A 42 -4.42 -4.90 6.10
CA LEU A 42 -5.41 -4.78 7.19
C LEU A 42 -4.77 -4.93 8.56
N GLN A 43 -3.82 -5.87 8.70
CA GLN A 43 -3.06 -6.05 9.94
C GLN A 43 -2.22 -4.81 10.28
N LEU A 44 -1.46 -4.27 9.32
CA LEU A 44 -0.68 -3.04 9.52
C LEU A 44 -1.55 -1.88 9.99
N LEU A 45 -2.71 -1.68 9.35
CA LEU A 45 -3.63 -0.60 9.71
C LEU A 45 -4.20 -0.77 11.12
N GLU A 46 -4.47 -2.01 11.56
CA GLU A 46 -4.95 -2.31 12.90
C GLU A 46 -3.86 -2.03 13.95
N GLU A 47 -2.63 -2.51 13.71
CA GLU A 47 -1.48 -2.29 14.60
C GLU A 47 -1.17 -0.80 14.76
N ASP A 48 -1.20 -0.04 13.67
CA ASP A 48 -0.95 1.39 13.70
C ASP A 48 -2.08 2.15 14.40
N ARG A 49 -3.33 1.73 14.21
CA ARG A 49 -4.47 2.27 14.97
C ARG A 49 -4.30 2.03 16.47
N ALA A 50 -3.82 0.87 16.88
CA ALA A 50 -3.52 0.57 18.27
C ALA A 50 -2.41 1.47 18.83
N LYS A 51 -1.30 1.66 18.11
CA LYS A 51 -0.21 2.57 18.49
C LYS A 51 -0.71 4.01 18.67
N LEU A 52 -1.52 4.51 17.72
CA LEU A 52 -2.10 5.85 17.78
C LEU A 52 -3.09 6.04 18.93
N SER A 53 -3.75 4.96 19.36
CA SER A 53 -4.66 5.00 20.50
C SER A 53 -3.96 5.35 21.81
N GLY A 54 -2.64 5.13 21.92
CA GLY A 54 -1.82 5.51 23.06
C GLY A 54 -1.46 7.01 23.16
N LEU A 55 -1.81 7.85 22.18
CA LEU A 55 -1.39 9.26 22.12
C LEU A 55 -2.17 10.20 23.06
N GLY A 56 -3.02 9.68 23.94
CA GLY A 56 -3.79 10.46 24.91
C GLY A 56 -4.62 11.56 24.26
N ARG A 57 -4.35 12.82 24.62
CA ARG A 57 -5.11 14.00 24.16
C ARG A 57 -5.14 14.19 22.63
N THR A 58 -4.08 13.78 21.91
CA THR A 58 -4.01 13.96 20.45
C THR A 58 -4.47 12.73 19.66
N ARG A 59 -5.05 11.73 20.32
CA ARG A 59 -5.50 10.48 19.69
C ARG A 59 -6.49 10.72 18.55
N LEU A 60 -7.55 11.52 18.78
CA LEU A 60 -8.63 11.68 17.81
C LEU A 60 -8.15 12.30 16.50
N SER A 61 -7.34 13.36 16.57
CA SER A 61 -6.78 13.99 15.36
C SER A 61 -5.80 13.07 14.66
N ALA A 62 -4.98 12.31 15.40
CA ALA A 62 -4.07 11.35 14.81
C ALA A 62 -4.80 10.21 14.07
N LEU A 63 -5.86 9.65 14.66
CA LEU A 63 -6.70 8.64 14.00
C LEU A 63 -7.39 9.20 12.74
N HIS A 64 -7.86 10.44 12.78
CA HIS A 64 -8.49 11.07 11.63
C HIS A 64 -7.50 11.28 10.48
N VAL A 65 -6.29 11.78 10.79
CA VAL A 65 -5.20 11.90 9.81
C VAL A 65 -4.81 10.53 9.26
N HIS A 66 -4.65 9.51 10.10
CA HIS A 66 -4.29 8.15 9.67
C HIS A 66 -5.28 7.57 8.66
N SER A 67 -6.59 7.74 8.90
CA SER A 67 -7.63 7.34 7.95
C SER A 67 -7.52 8.09 6.61
N ALA A 68 -7.11 9.35 6.63
CA ALA A 68 -6.84 10.10 5.40
C ALA A 68 -5.64 9.53 4.65
N LEU A 69 -4.57 9.13 5.34
CA LEU A 69 -3.35 8.57 4.73
C LEU A 69 -3.59 7.23 4.03
N GLN A 70 -4.52 6.41 4.53
CA GLN A 70 -4.91 5.15 3.86
C GLN A 70 -5.42 5.36 2.43
N LYS A 71 -6.01 6.54 2.17
CA LYS A 71 -6.53 6.94 0.86
C LYS A 71 -5.55 7.79 0.05
N ALA A 72 -4.53 8.37 0.69
CA ALA A 72 -3.49 9.18 0.06
C ALA A 72 -2.15 8.92 0.79
N PRO A 73 -1.46 7.82 0.46
CA PRO A 73 -0.27 7.38 1.21
C PRO A 73 0.97 8.22 0.92
N ILE A 74 0.99 8.96 -0.19
CA ILE A 74 1.96 10.01 -0.48
C ILE A 74 1.21 11.33 -0.42
N PHE A 75 1.66 12.27 0.43
CA PHE A 75 0.88 13.44 0.76
C PHE A 75 1.73 14.62 1.21
N SER A 76 1.13 15.81 1.20
CA SER A 76 1.63 16.99 1.90
C SER A 76 0.74 17.34 3.11
N ILE A 77 1.27 18.10 4.07
CA ILE A 77 0.45 18.56 5.22
C ILE A 77 -0.75 19.42 4.76
N PRO A 78 -0.62 20.38 3.81
CA PRO A 78 -1.76 21.15 3.31
C PRO A 78 -2.83 20.29 2.63
N GLU A 79 -2.44 19.24 1.92
CA GLU A 79 -3.40 18.32 1.29
C GLU A 79 -4.24 17.57 2.34
N ILE A 80 -3.59 17.08 3.40
CA ILE A 80 -4.30 16.41 4.50
C ILE A 80 -5.17 17.38 5.29
N GLU A 81 -4.74 18.64 5.44
CA GLU A 81 -5.56 19.72 6.00
C GLU A 81 -6.89 19.83 5.24
N GLN A 82 -6.83 19.95 3.91
CA GLN A 82 -8.01 20.05 3.06
C GLN A 82 -8.90 18.79 3.14
N ARG A 83 -8.29 17.59 3.19
CA ARG A 83 -9.03 16.33 3.22
C ARG A 83 -9.69 16.02 4.55
N THR A 84 -9.10 16.47 5.66
CA THR A 84 -9.60 16.19 7.02
C THR A 84 -10.40 17.35 7.62
N GLY A 85 -10.27 18.58 7.09
CA GLY A 85 -10.84 19.79 7.67
C GLY A 85 -10.21 20.21 9.01
N LEU A 86 -9.15 19.51 9.46
CA LEU A 86 -8.37 19.90 10.62
C LEU A 86 -7.40 21.01 10.23
N VAL A 87 -7.17 21.98 11.12
CA VAL A 87 -6.19 23.06 10.88
C VAL A 87 -4.76 22.53 10.76
N TYR A 88 -3.94 23.19 9.95
CA TYR A 88 -2.54 22.82 9.68
C TYR A 88 -1.74 22.39 10.92
N PRO A 89 -1.71 23.13 12.06
CA PRO A 89 -0.90 22.73 13.22
C PRO A 89 -1.32 21.39 13.82
N THR A 90 -2.60 21.04 13.71
CA THR A 90 -3.13 19.77 14.20
C THR A 90 -2.68 18.62 13.31
N VAL A 91 -2.75 18.81 11.99
CA VAL A 91 -2.27 17.82 11.01
C VAL A 91 -0.76 17.64 11.13
N ALA A 92 0.01 18.73 11.16
CA ALA A 92 1.46 18.69 11.31
C ALA A 92 1.89 17.92 12.57
N ARG A 93 1.20 18.13 13.69
CA ARG A 93 1.47 17.41 14.95
C ARG A 93 1.11 15.92 14.85
N ALA A 94 0.02 15.58 14.18
CA ALA A 94 -0.36 14.19 13.94
C ALA A 94 0.70 13.47 13.07
N VAL A 95 1.12 14.11 11.97
CA VAL A 95 2.18 13.59 11.08
C VAL A 95 3.49 13.42 11.84
N ALA A 96 3.90 14.41 12.65
CA ALA A 96 5.11 14.32 13.47
C ALA A 96 5.05 13.15 14.48
N ASN A 97 3.89 12.92 15.10
CA ASN A 97 3.69 11.75 15.97
C ASN A 97 3.82 10.43 15.20
N MET A 98 3.22 10.34 14.01
CA MET A 98 3.32 9.16 13.15
C MET A 98 4.75 8.91 12.67
N THR A 99 5.50 9.97 12.35
CA THR A 99 6.92 9.88 12.03
C THR A 99 7.74 9.36 13.21
N ARG A 100 7.48 9.87 14.43
CA ARG A 100 8.13 9.35 15.64
C ARG A 100 7.80 7.88 15.91
N LEU A 101 6.61 7.43 15.52
CA LEU A 101 6.17 6.04 15.63
C LEU A 101 6.67 5.16 14.47
N GLY A 102 7.40 5.71 13.51
CA GLY A 102 7.96 4.97 12.37
C GLY A 102 6.97 4.68 11.23
N MET A 103 5.77 5.26 11.26
CA MET A 103 4.73 5.00 10.25
C MET A 103 4.98 5.81 8.97
N VAL A 104 5.40 7.07 9.13
CA VAL A 104 5.49 8.04 8.02
C VAL A 104 6.89 8.63 7.96
N GLN A 105 7.46 8.75 6.75
CA GLN A 105 8.75 9.39 6.53
C GLN A 105 8.66 10.49 5.48
N ARG A 106 9.66 11.37 5.47
CA ARG A 106 9.80 12.38 4.41
C ARG A 106 10.06 11.68 3.08
N PHE A 107 9.43 12.18 2.03
CA PHE A 107 9.49 11.63 0.68
C PHE A 107 10.00 12.71 -0.30
N GLY A 108 10.94 12.34 -1.16
CA GLY A 108 11.50 13.23 -2.19
C GLY A 108 12.67 14.11 -1.75
N ASP A 109 13.23 14.84 -2.73
CA ASP A 109 14.42 15.68 -2.58
C ASP A 109 14.15 17.05 -1.93
N SER A 110 15.20 17.67 -1.41
CA SER A 110 15.12 18.98 -0.72
C SER A 110 14.63 20.14 -1.59
N ASN A 111 14.66 20.01 -2.91
CA ASN A 111 14.18 21.02 -3.87
C ASN A 111 12.69 20.89 -4.23
N MET A 112 12.01 19.86 -3.73
CA MET A 112 10.58 19.64 -3.96
C MET A 112 9.74 20.12 -2.76
N PRO A 113 8.44 20.38 -2.96
CA PRO A 113 7.51 20.57 -1.84
C PRO A 113 7.64 19.42 -0.85
N MET A 114 7.60 19.73 0.46
CA MET A 114 7.82 18.75 1.52
C MET A 114 6.70 17.70 1.52
N LEU A 115 6.98 16.56 0.89
CA LEU A 115 6.10 15.39 0.85
C LEU A 115 6.47 14.39 1.93
N PHE A 116 5.48 13.59 2.29
CA PHE A 116 5.59 12.48 3.22
C PHE A 116 4.99 11.23 2.59
N ALA A 117 5.53 10.08 2.98
CA ALA A 117 5.07 8.77 2.56
C ALA A 117 4.76 7.90 3.78
N TYR A 118 3.60 7.25 3.75
CA TYR A 118 3.27 6.12 4.62
C TYR A 118 3.96 4.87 4.10
N GLN A 119 5.28 4.78 4.36
CA GLN A 119 6.16 3.85 3.64
C GLN A 119 5.73 2.38 3.80
N GLN A 120 5.47 1.93 5.02
CA GLN A 120 5.11 0.53 5.29
C GLN A 120 3.84 0.11 4.54
N TYR A 121 2.90 1.03 4.34
CA TYR A 121 1.69 0.79 3.55
C TYR A 121 1.99 0.71 2.05
N LEU A 122 2.89 1.57 1.55
CA LEU A 122 3.32 1.56 0.15
C LEU A 122 4.12 0.29 -0.19
N ASP A 123 4.98 -0.16 0.72
CA ASP A 123 5.80 -1.37 0.52
C ASP A 123 4.89 -2.59 0.34
N LEU A 124 3.89 -2.76 1.21
CA LEU A 124 2.91 -3.84 1.08
C LEU A 124 2.10 -3.76 -0.22
N LEU A 125 1.71 -2.55 -0.66
CA LEU A 125 1.03 -2.39 -1.95
C LEU A 125 1.93 -2.78 -3.13
N GLN A 126 3.24 -2.53 -3.04
CA GLN A 126 4.19 -2.89 -4.09
C GLN A 126 4.42 -4.40 -4.18
N GLU A 127 4.47 -5.11 -3.04
CA GLU A 127 4.62 -6.58 -3.00
C GLU A 127 3.52 -7.30 -3.78
N GLY A 128 2.26 -6.84 -3.68
CA GLY A 128 1.14 -7.38 -4.46
C GLY A 128 1.13 -7.00 -5.95
N THR A 129 2.10 -6.17 -6.38
CA THR A 129 2.23 -5.68 -7.77
C THR A 129 3.54 -6.16 -8.42
N GLU A 130 4.31 -7.02 -7.76
CA GLU A 130 5.54 -7.55 -8.33
C GLU A 130 5.24 -8.40 -9.58
N PRO A 131 5.98 -8.19 -10.68
CA PRO A 131 5.78 -9.00 -11.87
C PRO A 131 6.14 -10.45 -11.58
N LEU A 132 5.24 -11.36 -11.97
CA LEU A 132 5.43 -12.82 -11.87
C LEU A 132 6.86 -13.19 -12.31
N PRO A 133 7.62 -13.96 -11.49
CA PRO A 133 8.96 -14.39 -11.85
C PRO A 133 8.91 -15.14 -13.20
N ARG A 134 9.79 -14.71 -14.12
CA ARG A 134 9.84 -15.22 -15.50
C ARG A 134 10.53 -16.57 -15.64
#